data_AF-A0A3S4IYI0-F1
#
_entry.id   AF-A0A3S4IYI0-F1
#
_cell.length_a   1.000
_cell.length_b   1.000
_cell.length_c   1.000
_cell.angle_alpha   90.00
_cell.angle_beta   90.00
_cell.angle_gamma   90.00
#
_symmetry.space_group_name_H-M   'P 1'
#
loop_
_entity.id
_entity.type
_entity.pdbx_description
1 polymer ?
#
loop_
_entity_poly.entity_id
_entity_poly.type
_entity_poly.pdbx_seq_one_letter_code
_entity_poly.pdbx_strand_id
1 'polypeptide(L)' 'MKTLVVALGGNALLQRGEALTAENQYRNIADAVPALARLARSYRLAIVHGNGPQVGLLAYRTLPGKPLSLIRWMCW' A
#
# COMPACT_ATOMS: atom_id res chain seq x y z
N MET A 1 4.25 -1.52 27.44
CA MET A 1 4.53 -1.26 26.00
C MET A 1 3.23 -0.89 25.32
N LYS A 2 3.10 0.31 24.73
CA LYS A 2 1.86 0.78 24.08
C LYS A 2 1.80 0.33 22.62
N THR A 3 0.59 0.14 22.10
CA THR A 3 0.37 -0.20 20.68
C THR A 3 0.16 1.06 19.86
N LEU A 4 0.82 1.16 18.72
CA LEU A 4 0.66 2.25 17.75
C LEU A 4 0.22 1.66 16.41
N VAL A 5 -0.87 2.18 15.86
CA VAL A 5 -1.32 1.84 14.50
C VAL A 5 -0.76 2.89 13.56
N VAL A 6 -0.03 2.47 12.53
CA VAL A 6 0.55 3.34 11.51
C VAL A 6 -0.11 3.02 10.17
N ALA A 7 -0.87 3.97 9.63
CA ALA A 7 -1.50 3.84 8.33
C ALA A 7 -0.64 4.49 7.24
N LEU A 8 -0.15 3.69 6.32
CA LEU A 8 0.56 4.13 5.12
C LEU A 8 -0.45 4.33 3.99
N GLY A 9 -0.33 5.43 3.24
CA GLY A 9 -1.19 5.66 2.08
C GLY A 9 -1.00 4.57 1.02
N GLY A 10 -2.02 4.28 0.20
CA GLY A 10 -1.90 3.29 -0.89
C GLY A 10 -0.80 3.61 -1.91
N ASN A 11 -0.44 4.89 -2.04
CA ASN A 11 0.66 5.35 -2.89
C ASN A 11 2.05 5.24 -2.23
N ALA A 12 2.12 4.84 -0.95
CA ALA A 12 3.40 4.64 -0.25
C ALA A 12 4.14 3.39 -0.73
N LEU A 13 3.42 2.44 -1.31
CA LEU A 13 4.01 1.24 -1.92
C LEU A 13 4.16 1.40 -3.43
N LEU A 14 3.27 2.12 -4.10
CA LEU A 14 3.35 2.31 -5.55
C LEU A 14 2.98 3.73 -5.95
N GLN A 15 3.89 4.43 -6.62
CA GLN A 15 3.63 5.77 -7.10
C GLN A 15 2.86 5.73 -8.42
N ARG A 16 2.15 6.81 -8.74
CA ARG A 16 1.39 6.91 -9.99
C ARG A 16 2.35 6.81 -11.18
N GLY A 17 2.06 5.89 -12.10
CA GLY A 17 2.85 5.68 -13.31
C GLY A 17 3.97 4.64 -13.16
N GLU A 18 4.24 4.14 -11.96
CA GLU A 18 5.17 3.03 -11.79
C GLU A 18 4.55 1.70 -12.20
N ALA A 19 5.39 0.83 -12.75
CA ALA A 19 5.01 -0.56 -12.96
C ALA A 19 4.76 -1.25 -11.60
N LEU A 20 3.76 -2.12 -11.54
CA LEU A 20 3.43 -2.89 -10.34
C LEU A 20 4.43 -4.05 -10.12
N THR A 21 5.66 -3.72 -9.79
CA THR A 21 6.74 -4.68 -9.50
C THR A 21 7.04 -4.72 -8.00
N ALA A 22 7.64 -5.81 -7.54
CA ALA A 22 8.07 -5.91 -6.15
C ALA A 22 9.20 -4.91 -5.86
N GLU A 23 10.10 -4.70 -6.82
CA GLU A 23 11.24 -3.80 -6.74
C GLU A 23 10.82 -2.34 -6.53
N ASN A 24 9.80 -1.88 -7.27
CA ASN A 24 9.25 -0.53 -7.07
C ASN A 24 8.63 -0.40 -5.67
N GLN A 25 7.95 -1.44 -5.19
CA GLN A 25 7.38 -1.45 -3.84
C GLN A 25 8.44 -1.40 -2.75
N TYR A 26 9.52 -2.18 -2.89
CA TYR A 26 10.65 -2.15 -1.96
C TYR A 26 11.35 -0.79 -1.97
N ARG A 27 11.55 -0.20 -3.15
CA ARG A 27 12.15 1.14 -3.26
C ARG A 27 11.29 2.19 -2.56
N ASN A 28 9.98 2.19 -2.80
CA ASN A 28 9.09 3.22 -2.24
C ASN A 28 8.93 3.09 -0.72
N ILE A 29 8.86 1.87 -0.19
CA ILE A 29 8.72 1.68 1.26
C ILE A 29 10.01 2.00 2.02
N ALA A 30 11.17 1.90 1.35
CA ALA A 30 12.48 2.09 1.98
C ALA A 30 12.58 3.43 2.73
N ASP A 31 11.98 4.49 2.21
CA ASP A 31 12.00 5.82 2.84
C ASP A 31 11.23 5.87 4.16
N ALA A 32 10.18 5.04 4.31
CA ALA A 32 9.38 4.95 5.54
C ALA A 32 10.03 4.05 6.61
N VAL A 33 10.88 3.10 6.21
CA VAL A 33 11.46 2.09 7.11
C VAL A 33 12.26 2.70 8.26
N PRO A 34 13.14 3.70 8.08
CA PRO A 34 13.89 4.30 9.20
C PRO A 34 12.99 4.89 10.29
N ALA A 35 11.89 5.54 9.90
CA ALA A 35 10.93 6.11 10.83
C ALA A 35 10.17 5.00 11.59
N LEU A 36 9.69 3.99 10.87
CA LEU A 36 9.03 2.82 11.46
C LEU A 36 9.95 2.07 12.42
N ALA A 37 11.21 1.87 12.06
CA ALA A 37 12.21 1.20 12.88
C ALA A 37 12.48 1.97 14.19
N ARG A 38 12.50 3.30 14.16
CA ARG A 38 12.60 4.12 15.38
C ARG A 38 11.39 3.94 16.29
N LEU A 39 10.18 3.91 15.73
CA LEU A 39 8.95 3.71 16.50
C LEU A 39 8.86 2.30 17.11
N ALA A 40 9.32 1.28 16.37
CA ALA A 40 9.31 -0.11 16.81
C ALA A 40 10.16 -0.37 18.07
N ARG A 41 11.13 0.51 18.38
CA ARG A 41 11.93 0.41 19.61
C ARG A 41 11.12 0.70 20.88
N SER A 42 10.05 1.48 20.76
CA SER A 42 9.28 1.98 21.91
C SER A 42 7.82 1.50 21.91
N TYR A 43 7.31 1.06 20.76
CA TYR A 43 5.91 0.70 20.57
C TYR A 43 5.76 -0.67 19.90
N ARG A 44 4.66 -1.36 20.20
CA ARG A 44 4.16 -2.44 19.34
C ARG A 44 3.48 -1.81 18.14
N LEU A 45 4.00 -2.04 16.94
CA LEU A 45 3.43 -1.46 15.73
C LEU A 45 2.43 -2.40 15.07
N ALA A 46 1.28 -1.85 14.66
CA ALA A 46 0.40 -2.43 13.66
C ALA A 46 0.47 -1.53 12.43
N ILE A 47 1.05 -2.03 11.33
CA ILE A 47 1.21 -1.25 10.09
C ILE A 47 0.11 -1.69 9.13
N VAL A 48 -0.64 -0.73 8.62
CA VAL A 48 -1.69 -0.96 7.62
C VAL A 48 -1.41 -0.09 6.41
N HIS A 49 -1.88 -0.50 5.23
CA HIS A 49 -1.75 0.27 4.01
C HIS A 49 -2.98 0.13 3.11
N GLY A 50 -3.19 1.11 2.22
CA GLY A 50 -4.16 0.97 1.12
C GLY A 50 -3.62 0.07 0.00
N ASN A 51 -4.49 -0.63 -0.71
CA ASN A 51 -4.14 -1.58 -1.79
C ASN A 51 -4.69 -1.16 -3.17
N GLY A 52 -5.13 0.09 -3.31
CA GLY A 52 -5.82 0.58 -4.50
C GLY A 52 -5.08 0.36 -5.83
N PRO A 53 -3.78 0.70 -5.95
CA PRO A 53 -3.01 0.41 -7.16
C PRO A 53 -2.92 -1.09 -7.50
N GLN A 54 -2.73 -1.94 -6.48
CA GLN A 54 -2.59 -3.39 -6.61
C GLN A 54 -3.89 -4.03 -7.11
N VAL A 55 -5.00 -3.69 -6.46
CA VAL A 55 -6.31 -4.20 -6.81
C VAL A 55 -6.78 -3.64 -8.15
N GLY A 56 -6.50 -2.36 -8.43
CA GLY A 56 -6.80 -1.74 -9.72
C GLY A 56 -6.16 -2.47 -10.89
N LEU A 57 -4.87 -2.83 -10.78
CA LEU A 57 -4.21 -3.61 -11.83
C LEU A 57 -4.77 -5.04 -11.95
N LEU A 58 -5.05 -5.70 -10.82
CA LEU A 58 -5.63 -7.04 -10.83
C LEU A 58 -7.01 -7.01 -11.51
N ALA A 59 -7.84 -6.02 -11.19
CA ALA A 59 -9.15 -5.85 -11.80
C ALA A 59 -9.03 -5.53 -13.31
N TYR A 60 -8.08 -4.70 -13.73
CA TYR A 60 -7.84 -4.45 -15.16
C TYR A 60 -7.55 -5.75 -15.94
N ARG A 61 -6.80 -6.68 -15.34
CA ARG A 61 -6.43 -7.96 -15.97
C ARG A 61 -7.54 -9.00 -15.91
N THR A 62 -8.34 -9.00 -14.86
CA THR A 62 -9.31 -10.09 -14.57
C THR A 62 -10.75 -9.73 -14.86
N LEU A 63 -11.07 -8.44 -14.92
CA LEU A 63 -12.43 -7.89 -15.06
C LEU A 63 -12.53 -6.89 -16.23
N PRO A 64 -12.18 -7.28 -17.47
CA PRO A 64 -12.27 -6.37 -18.61
C PRO A 64 -13.72 -5.88 -18.82
N GLY A 65 -13.87 -4.58 -19.04
CA GLY A 65 -15.18 -3.95 -19.31
C GLY A 65 -16.09 -3.77 -18.08
N LYS A 66 -15.64 -4.10 -16.86
CA LYS A 66 -16.41 -3.81 -15.64
C LYS A 66 -16.32 -2.33 -15.25
N PRO A 67 -17.39 -1.78 -14.64
CA PRO A 67 -17.42 -0.36 -14.30
C PRO A 67 -16.37 -0.01 -13.24
N LEU A 68 -15.81 1.19 -13.35
CA LEU A 68 -14.86 1.74 -12.36
C LEU A 68 -15.41 1.75 -10.93
N SER A 69 -16.73 1.82 -10.76
CA SER A 69 -17.37 1.71 -9.45
C SER A 69 -17.11 0.35 -8.79
N LEU A 70 -17.18 -0.74 -9.54
CA LEU A 70 -16.90 -2.09 -9.04
C LEU A 70 -15.43 -2.24 -8.61
N ILE A 71 -14.52 -1.71 -9.42
CA ILE A 71 -13.08 -1.73 -9.13
C ILE A 71 -12.77 -0.90 -7.87
N ARG A 72 -13.40 0.28 -7.73
CA ARG A 72 -13.24 1.15 -6.56
C ARG A 72 -13.75 0.49 -5.28
N TRP A 73 -14.85 -0.27 -5.35
CA TRP A 73 -15.35 -1.06 -4.21
C TRP A 73 -14.34 -2.08 -3.67
N MET A 74 -13.49 -2.63 -4.52
CA MET A 74 -12.46 -3.61 -4.11
C MET A 74 -11.24 -2.95 -3.45
N CYS A 75 -11.05 -1.64 -3.63
CA CYS A 75 -9.87 -0.88 -3.18
C CYS A 75 -10.03 -0.16 -1.83
N TRP A 76 -11.20 -0.31 -1.17
CA TRP A 76 -11.69 0.49 -0.03
C TRP A 76 -11.91 1.99 -0.33
#